data_AF-A0A3C2AP81-F1
#
_entry.id   AF-A0A3C2AP81-F1
#
_cell.length_a   1.000
_cell.length_b   1.000
_cell.length_c   1.000
_cell.angle_alpha   90.00
_cell.angle_beta   90.00
_cell.angle_gamma   90.00
#
_symmetry.space_group_name_H-M   'P 1'
#
loop_
_entity.id
_entity.type
_entity.pdbx_description
1 polymer ?
#
loop_
_entity_poly.entity_id
_entity_poly.type
_entity_poly.pdbx_seq_one_letter_code
_entity_poly.pdbx_strand_id
1 'polypeptide(L)'
;MKSLFKIASVAVGFATLLASCTFIVDPVQGPDGRPGDAFFGIDYDYAMPYSYWDNNNNIPNNPVLGSFYPTSTGVYEFEYFINPYEYWYGTYRIFRNAGGPGGANGQIGLPGLDTYLMLICNPDGFYEERGNYKRTAEIGETIVIEEMVGNNKIHIELTKTTTNIRPTVNEPKYLNLQF
;
A
#
# COMPACT_ATOMS: atom_id res chain seq x y z
N MET A 1 52.88 -50.20 -23.81
CA MET A 1 51.44 -50.09 -24.16
C MET A 1 50.48 -50.68 -23.13
N LYS A 2 50.68 -51.91 -22.61
CA LYS A 2 49.74 -52.54 -21.65
C LYS A 2 49.57 -51.81 -20.31
N SER A 3 50.59 -51.11 -19.82
CA SER A 3 50.55 -50.34 -18.55
C SER A 3 49.77 -49.02 -18.68
N LEU A 4 49.92 -48.31 -19.80
CA LEU A 4 49.15 -47.08 -20.10
C LEU A 4 47.64 -47.32 -20.16
N PHE A 5 47.21 -48.43 -20.78
CA PHE A 5 45.80 -48.80 -20.83
C PHE A 5 45.18 -49.08 -19.46
N LYS A 6 45.96 -49.64 -18.52
CA LYS A 6 45.51 -49.90 -17.14
C LYS A 6 45.35 -48.60 -16.34
N ILE A 7 46.27 -47.66 -16.51
CA ILE A 7 46.21 -46.35 -15.83
C ILE A 7 45.03 -45.53 -16.35
N ALA A 8 44.79 -45.54 -17.67
CA ALA A 8 43.67 -44.84 -18.28
C ALA A 8 42.30 -45.41 -17.83
N SER A 9 42.18 -46.73 -17.70
CA SER A 9 40.93 -47.37 -17.26
C SER A 9 40.63 -47.15 -15.77
N VAL A 10 41.66 -47.08 -14.92
CA VAL A 10 41.50 -46.66 -13.51
C VAL A 10 41.09 -45.19 -13.42
N ALA A 11 41.71 -44.30 -14.20
CA ALA A 11 41.37 -42.88 -14.20
C ALA A 11 39.93 -42.62 -14.69
N VAL A 12 39.50 -43.32 -15.75
CA VAL A 12 38.12 -43.25 -16.26
C VAL A 12 37.14 -43.82 -15.25
N GLY A 13 37.43 -44.98 -14.65
CA GLY A 13 36.58 -45.57 -13.62
C GLY A 13 36.42 -44.68 -12.39
N PHE A 14 37.51 -44.04 -11.96
CA PHE A 14 37.50 -43.09 -10.84
C PHE A 14 36.73 -41.80 -11.19
N ALA A 15 36.87 -41.28 -12.41
CA ALA A 15 36.11 -40.13 -12.89
C ALA A 15 34.61 -40.41 -12.98
N THR A 16 34.20 -41.61 -13.41
CA THR A 16 32.78 -42.00 -13.45
C THR A 16 32.19 -42.22 -12.06
N LEU A 17 32.99 -42.71 -11.10
CA LEU A 17 32.59 -42.82 -9.69
C LEU A 17 32.42 -41.44 -9.05
N LEU A 18 33.32 -40.50 -9.31
CA LEU A 18 33.20 -39.12 -8.83
C LEU A 18 32.00 -38.38 -9.45
N ALA A 19 31.70 -38.62 -10.73
CA ALA A 19 30.52 -38.07 -11.40
C ALA A 19 29.20 -38.68 -10.89
N SER A 20 29.21 -39.89 -10.35
CA SER A 20 28.01 -40.53 -9.77
C SER A 20 27.59 -39.96 -8.40
N CYS A 21 28.42 -39.10 -7.80
CA CYS A 21 28.14 -38.47 -6.51
C CYS A 21 27.60 -37.03 -6.62
N THR A 22 27.52 -36.46 -7.82
CA THR A 22 26.93 -35.13 -8.03
C THR A 22 25.44 -35.27 -8.30
N PHE A 23 24.64 -35.19 -7.24
CA PHE A 23 23.21 -34.95 -7.36
C PHE A 23 23.01 -33.46 -7.67
N ILE A 24 22.45 -33.13 -8.84
CA ILE A 24 21.87 -31.81 -9.06
C ILE A 24 20.56 -31.80 -8.27
N VAL A 25 20.61 -31.28 -7.05
CA VAL A 25 19.39 -30.94 -6.32
C VAL A 25 18.94 -29.62 -6.91
N ASP A 26 17.90 -29.63 -7.75
CA ASP A 26 17.19 -28.40 -8.06
C ASP A 26 16.73 -27.84 -6.71
N PRO A 27 17.21 -26.66 -6.29
CA PRO A 27 16.87 -26.14 -4.98
C PRO A 27 15.36 -25.91 -4.98
N VAL A 28 14.64 -26.69 -4.18
CA VAL A 28 13.21 -26.48 -3.97
C VAL A 28 13.03 -25.03 -3.51
N GLN A 29 12.31 -24.25 -4.30
CA GLN A 29 12.03 -22.85 -3.95
C GLN A 29 11.21 -22.84 -2.67
N GLY A 30 11.66 -22.05 -1.69
CA GLY A 30 10.88 -21.80 -0.48
C GLY A 30 9.61 -21.01 -0.76
N PRO A 31 8.70 -20.92 0.22
CA PRO A 31 7.52 -20.09 0.10
C PRO A 31 7.92 -18.61 0.08
N ASP A 32 7.11 -17.81 -0.62
CA ASP A 32 7.26 -16.35 -0.61
C ASP A 32 7.00 -15.79 0.79
N GLY A 33 7.57 -14.61 1.05
CA GLY A 33 7.33 -13.88 2.29
C GLY A 33 5.87 -13.46 2.43
N ARG A 34 5.41 -13.33 3.68
CA ARG A 34 4.08 -12.79 3.96
C ARG A 34 3.98 -11.33 3.46
N PRO A 35 2.88 -10.92 2.80
CA PRO A 35 2.64 -9.51 2.50
C PRO A 35 2.52 -8.67 3.77
N GLY A 36 3.04 -7.44 3.74
CA GLY A 36 2.91 -6.49 4.86
C GLY A 36 1.44 -6.11 5.10
N ASP A 37 1.09 -5.65 6.29
CA ASP A 37 -0.27 -5.21 6.61
C ASP A 37 -0.51 -3.76 6.12
N ALA A 38 -1.77 -3.34 6.02
CA ALA A 38 -2.13 -2.01 5.52
C ALA A 38 -2.90 -1.23 6.57
N PHE A 39 -2.59 0.06 6.65
CA PHE A 39 -3.17 0.98 7.62
C PHE A 39 -3.62 2.28 6.95
N PHE A 40 -4.81 2.74 7.32
CA PHE A 40 -5.38 3.99 6.86
C PHE A 40 -5.77 4.86 8.04
N GLY A 41 -5.48 6.17 7.94
CA GLY A 41 -5.89 7.17 8.90
C GLY A 41 -6.43 8.40 8.20
N ILE A 42 -7.17 9.21 8.95
CA ILE A 42 -7.62 10.53 8.52
C ILE A 42 -7.12 11.53 9.55
N ASP A 43 -6.62 12.66 9.06
CA ASP A 43 -6.16 13.76 9.90
C ASP A 43 -6.47 15.11 9.25
N TYR A 44 -6.13 16.19 9.95
CA TYR A 44 -6.32 17.56 9.49
C TYR A 44 -5.11 18.43 9.89
N ASP A 45 -4.83 19.47 9.10
CA ASP A 45 -3.65 20.34 9.30
C ASP A 45 -3.85 21.27 10.52
N TYR A 46 -4.70 22.29 10.40
CA TYR A 46 -4.96 23.29 11.46
C TYR A 46 -6.45 23.48 11.77
N ALA A 47 -7.34 23.01 10.90
CA ALA A 47 -8.78 23.14 11.06
C ALA A 47 -9.43 21.77 10.90
N MET A 48 -10.14 21.33 11.95
CA MET A 48 -10.92 20.10 11.92
C MET A 48 -11.95 20.16 10.77
N PRO A 49 -12.24 19.04 10.10
CA PRO A 49 -13.33 18.98 9.14
C PRO A 49 -14.66 19.39 9.78
N TYR A 50 -15.56 19.95 8.98
CA TYR A 50 -16.96 20.03 9.35
C TYR A 50 -17.55 18.62 9.50
N SER A 51 -17.33 17.77 8.50
CA SER A 51 -17.69 16.36 8.57
C SER A 51 -16.83 15.49 7.67
N TYR A 52 -16.79 14.19 7.94
CA TYR A 52 -16.08 13.20 7.14
C TYR A 52 -16.90 11.92 6.98
N TRP A 53 -16.80 11.32 5.80
CA TRP A 53 -17.34 10.01 5.47
C TRP A 53 -16.39 9.25 4.54
N ASP A 54 -16.34 7.93 4.69
CA ASP A 54 -15.87 7.02 3.66
C ASP A 54 -16.63 5.70 3.69
N ASN A 55 -16.48 4.90 2.63
CA ASN A 55 -17.04 3.54 2.56
C ASN A 55 -16.10 2.46 3.12
N ASN A 56 -15.03 2.84 3.83
CA ASN A 56 -14.08 1.90 4.41
C ASN A 56 -14.57 1.40 5.77
N ASN A 57 -15.14 0.19 5.81
CA ASN A 57 -15.74 -0.39 7.02
C ASN A 57 -14.75 -0.59 8.18
N ASN A 58 -13.45 -0.56 7.92
CA ASN A 58 -12.43 -0.63 8.96
C ASN A 58 -12.31 0.68 9.76
N ILE A 59 -12.77 1.79 9.19
CA ILE A 59 -12.77 3.10 9.86
C ILE A 59 -14.05 3.22 10.67
N PRO A 60 -13.93 3.32 12.01
CA PRO A 60 -15.09 3.40 12.88
C PRO A 60 -15.84 4.71 12.71
N ASN A 61 -17.09 4.75 13.18
CA ASN A 61 -17.78 6.00 13.42
C ASN A 61 -17.07 6.76 14.55
N ASN A 62 -16.94 8.07 14.39
CA ASN A 62 -16.16 8.97 15.24
C ASN A 62 -14.70 8.50 15.42
N PRO A 63 -13.92 8.40 14.32
CA PRO A 63 -12.52 8.00 14.39
C PRO A 63 -11.70 9.01 15.21
N VAL A 64 -10.67 8.50 15.87
CA VAL A 64 -9.63 9.33 16.48
C VAL A 64 -8.77 9.86 15.33
N LEU A 65 -8.90 11.15 15.06
CA LEU A 65 -8.14 11.83 14.01
C LEU A 65 -6.63 11.74 14.31
N GLY A 66 -5.82 11.58 13.26
CA GLY A 66 -4.37 11.32 13.37
C GLY A 66 -3.99 9.89 13.76
N SER A 67 -4.97 8.99 13.96
CA SER A 67 -4.71 7.58 14.23
C SER A 67 -4.83 6.69 12.99
N PHE A 68 -4.03 5.64 12.95
CA PHE A 68 -4.07 4.61 11.91
C PHE A 68 -4.94 3.42 12.33
N TYR A 69 -5.79 2.98 11.41
CA TYR A 69 -6.64 1.81 11.55
C TYR A 69 -6.20 0.71 10.57
N PRO A 70 -6.09 -0.56 11.00
CA PRO A 70 -5.85 -1.68 10.10
C PRO A 70 -6.95 -1.75 9.05
N THR A 71 -6.59 -1.80 7.77
CA THR A 71 -7.55 -1.77 6.66
C THR A 71 -7.22 -2.81 5.60
N SER A 72 -8.16 -3.05 4.70
CA SER A 72 -7.97 -3.96 3.58
C SER A 72 -7.44 -3.22 2.36
N THR A 73 -6.78 -3.95 1.47
CA THR A 73 -6.43 -3.45 0.14
C THR A 73 -7.71 -3.21 -0.66
N GLY A 74 -7.80 -2.08 -1.36
CA GLY A 74 -8.99 -1.74 -2.11
C GLY A 74 -8.98 -0.29 -2.58
N VAL A 75 -10.02 0.05 -3.34
CA VAL A 75 -10.36 1.44 -3.66
C VAL A 75 -11.58 1.80 -2.83
N TYR A 76 -11.50 2.91 -2.13
CA TYR A 76 -12.52 3.42 -1.24
C TYR A 76 -12.97 4.79 -1.70
N GLU A 77 -14.23 5.12 -1.48
CA GLU A 77 -14.82 6.43 -1.73
C GLU A 77 -14.85 7.23 -0.44
N PHE A 78 -14.69 8.54 -0.55
CA PHE A 78 -14.75 9.44 0.61
C PHE A 78 -15.44 10.76 0.28
N GLU A 79 -15.90 11.41 1.34
CA GLU A 79 -16.36 12.80 1.37
C GLU A 79 -15.77 13.51 2.58
N TYR A 80 -15.18 14.67 2.36
CA TYR A 80 -14.56 15.51 3.39
C TYR A 80 -15.12 16.93 3.29
N PHE A 81 -15.93 17.32 4.27
CA PHE A 81 -16.57 18.64 4.29
C PHE A 81 -15.69 19.66 4.99
N ILE A 82 -15.43 20.76 4.28
CA ILE A 82 -14.76 21.94 4.81
C ILE A 82 -15.73 22.74 5.68
N ASN A 83 -16.97 22.87 5.22
CA ASN A 83 -18.09 23.54 5.88
C ASN A 83 -19.41 22.87 5.41
N PRO A 84 -20.60 23.30 5.88
CA PRO A 84 -21.87 22.67 5.50
C PRO A 84 -22.20 22.66 4.00
N TYR A 85 -21.49 23.45 3.19
CA TYR A 85 -21.78 23.65 1.77
C TYR A 85 -20.67 23.20 0.84
N GLU A 86 -19.40 23.29 1.25
CA GLU A 86 -18.23 22.97 0.42
C GLU A 86 -17.51 21.74 0.94
N TYR A 87 -17.18 20.82 0.03
CA TYR A 87 -16.54 19.56 0.37
C TYR A 87 -15.72 18.98 -0.77
N TRP A 88 -14.82 18.07 -0.42
CA TRP A 88 -14.07 17.23 -1.34
C TRP A 88 -14.71 15.84 -1.41
N TYR A 89 -14.75 15.25 -2.60
CA TYR A 89 -15.11 13.84 -2.75
C TYR A 89 -14.20 13.16 -3.76
N GLY A 90 -14.11 11.83 -3.68
CA GLY A 90 -13.39 11.05 -4.67
C GLY A 90 -13.01 9.69 -4.13
N THR A 91 -11.86 9.18 -4.56
CA THR A 91 -11.39 7.86 -4.17
C THR A 91 -9.97 7.85 -3.66
N TYR A 92 -9.66 6.91 -2.76
CA TYR A 92 -8.29 6.58 -2.39
C TYR A 92 -8.06 5.08 -2.53
N ARG A 93 -6.83 4.70 -2.86
CA ARG A 93 -6.44 3.30 -3.02
C ARG A 93 -5.42 2.89 -1.96
N ILE A 94 -5.76 1.82 -1.25
CA ILE A 94 -4.87 1.17 -0.31
C ILE A 94 -4.13 0.03 -1.01
N PHE A 95 -2.81 0.02 -0.88
CA PHE A 95 -1.92 -1.03 -1.40
C PHE A 95 -1.27 -1.79 -0.24
N ARG A 96 -0.82 -3.02 -0.51
CA ARG A 96 0.05 -3.79 0.39
C ARG A 96 1.36 -4.09 -0.33
N ASN A 97 2.47 -4.02 0.38
CA ASN A 97 3.74 -4.48 -0.16
C ASN A 97 3.77 -6.02 -0.14
N ALA A 98 4.06 -6.61 -1.28
CA ALA A 98 4.27 -8.06 -1.38
C ALA A 98 5.48 -8.49 -0.55
N GLY A 99 5.49 -9.74 -0.09
CA GLY A 99 6.71 -10.35 0.42
C GLY A 99 7.70 -10.61 -0.71
N GLY A 100 8.97 -10.73 -0.35
CA GLY A 100 10.02 -11.15 -1.26
C GLY A 100 9.84 -12.60 -1.72
N PRO A 101 10.42 -12.97 -2.86
CA PRO A 101 10.35 -14.34 -3.36
C PRO A 101 11.05 -15.31 -2.39
N GLY A 102 10.54 -16.53 -2.30
CA GLY A 102 11.22 -17.60 -1.58
C GLY A 102 12.59 -17.96 -2.19
N GLY A 103 13.56 -18.22 -1.32
CA GLY A 103 14.93 -18.55 -1.69
C GLY A 103 15.15 -20.06 -1.94
N ALA A 104 16.37 -20.41 -2.34
CA ALA A 104 16.79 -21.80 -2.55
C ALA A 104 16.68 -22.63 -1.26
N ASN A 105 16.51 -23.95 -1.42
CA ASN A 105 16.48 -24.92 -0.32
C ASN A 105 15.39 -24.66 0.72
N GLY A 106 14.21 -24.21 0.28
CA GLY A 106 13.08 -23.97 1.16
C GLY A 106 13.16 -22.68 1.99
N GLN A 107 14.12 -21.79 1.71
CA GLN A 107 14.25 -20.52 2.42
C GLN A 107 13.02 -19.64 2.20
N ILE A 108 12.39 -19.19 3.28
CA ILE A 108 11.23 -18.31 3.22
C ILE A 108 11.67 -16.92 2.76
N GLY A 109 10.90 -16.32 1.86
CA GLY A 109 11.13 -14.95 1.41
C GLY A 109 10.96 -13.92 2.53
N LEU A 110 11.59 -12.75 2.38
CA LEU A 110 11.47 -11.67 3.36
C LEU A 110 10.01 -11.16 3.43
N PRO A 111 9.48 -10.83 4.61
CA PRO A 111 8.15 -10.26 4.71
C PRO A 111 8.08 -8.88 4.02
N GLY A 112 6.93 -8.57 3.43
CA GLY A 112 6.64 -7.25 2.90
C GLY A 112 6.51 -6.24 4.04
N LEU A 113 6.88 -4.99 3.78
CA LEU A 113 6.73 -3.92 4.76
C LEU A 113 5.28 -3.45 4.87
N ASP A 114 4.88 -3.06 6.07
CA ASP A 114 3.56 -2.47 6.30
C ASP A 114 3.40 -1.15 5.54
N THR A 115 2.18 -0.90 5.07
CA THR A 115 1.82 0.32 4.34
C THR A 115 0.97 1.24 5.18
N TYR A 116 1.26 2.53 5.10
CA TYR A 116 0.58 3.57 5.88
C TYR A 116 0.15 4.72 4.96
N LEU A 117 -1.15 4.98 4.90
CA LEU A 117 -1.75 6.11 4.21
C LEU A 117 -2.52 6.98 5.22
N MET A 118 -2.13 8.24 5.36
CA MET A 118 -2.88 9.23 6.14
C MET A 118 -3.51 10.22 5.16
N LEU A 119 -4.84 10.32 5.16
CA LEU A 119 -5.55 11.33 4.39
C LEU A 119 -5.61 12.62 5.21
N ILE A 120 -4.82 13.63 4.85
CA ILE A 120 -4.85 14.94 5.52
C ILE A 120 -5.51 15.95 4.57
N CYS A 121 -6.72 16.40 4.92
CA CYS A 121 -7.45 17.37 4.12
C CYS A 121 -7.50 18.73 4.82
N ASN A 122 -7.42 19.80 4.03
CA ASN A 122 -7.53 21.18 4.48
C ASN A 122 -8.50 21.95 3.54
N PRO A 123 -8.91 23.17 3.90
CA PRO A 123 -9.80 23.99 3.06
C PRO A 123 -9.28 24.24 1.64
N ASP A 124 -7.94 24.31 1.54
CA ASP A 124 -7.19 24.58 0.32
C ASP A 124 -6.87 23.30 -0.47
N GLY A 125 -7.32 22.11 -0.03
CA GLY A 125 -7.08 20.83 -0.68
C GLY A 125 -6.39 19.77 0.16
N PHE A 126 -5.62 18.91 -0.49
CA PHE A 126 -4.98 17.76 0.16
C PHE A 126 -3.54 18.07 0.57
N TYR A 127 -3.12 17.49 1.68
CA TYR A 127 -1.78 17.57 2.23
C TYR A 127 -1.21 16.16 2.46
N GLU A 128 -0.01 15.90 1.95
CA GLU A 128 0.79 14.73 2.34
C GLU A 128 2.01 15.24 3.10
N GLU A 129 2.09 14.93 4.40
CA GLU A 129 3.16 15.43 5.27
C GLU A 129 4.56 15.03 4.78
N ARG A 130 4.69 13.83 4.19
CA ARG A 130 5.95 13.33 3.65
C ARG A 130 6.40 14.05 2.37
N GLY A 131 5.46 14.62 1.62
CA GLY A 131 5.72 15.38 0.41
C GLY A 131 5.82 16.90 0.64
N ASN A 132 5.26 17.40 1.74
CA ASN A 132 5.20 18.82 2.11
C ASN A 132 4.73 19.73 0.95
N TYR A 133 3.74 19.28 0.18
CA TYR A 133 3.11 20.06 -0.88
C TYR A 133 1.60 20.17 -0.63
N LYS A 134 1.06 21.35 -0.94
CA LYS A 134 -0.37 21.66 -0.90
C LYS A 134 -0.88 21.75 -2.33
N ARG A 135 -1.96 21.05 -2.64
CA ARG A 135 -2.62 21.10 -3.96
C ARG A 135 -3.97 21.78 -3.81
N THR A 136 -4.12 22.96 -4.41
CA THR A 136 -5.39 23.68 -4.50
C THR A 136 -6.13 23.31 -5.77
N ALA A 137 -7.46 23.23 -5.70
CA ALA A 137 -8.34 23.10 -6.85
C ALA A 137 -9.53 24.03 -6.71
N GLU A 138 -10.00 24.51 -7.86
CA GLU A 138 -11.27 25.23 -7.97
C GLU A 138 -12.46 24.25 -7.91
N ILE A 139 -13.66 24.77 -7.67
CA ILE A 139 -14.89 23.96 -7.70
C ILE A 139 -15.04 23.28 -9.07
N GLY A 140 -15.23 21.97 -9.07
CA GLY A 140 -15.35 21.13 -10.27
C GLY A 140 -14.03 20.61 -10.81
N GLU A 141 -12.89 21.02 -10.25
CA GLU A 141 -11.57 20.52 -10.65
C GLU A 141 -11.22 19.23 -9.90
N THR A 142 -10.73 18.24 -10.66
CA THR A 142 -10.24 16.96 -10.13
C THR A 142 -8.72 16.95 -10.05
N ILE A 143 -8.19 16.63 -8.88
CA ILE A 143 -6.76 16.39 -8.64
C ILE A 143 -6.54 14.89 -8.54
N VAL A 144 -5.52 14.39 -9.23
CA VAL A 144 -5.01 13.03 -9.07
C VAL A 144 -3.63 13.09 -8.44
N ILE A 145 -3.45 12.38 -7.34
CA ILE A 145 -2.20 12.24 -6.61
C ILE A 145 -1.77 10.79 -6.75
N GLU A 146 -0.75 10.53 -7.56
CA GLU A 146 -0.12 9.20 -7.68
C GLU A 146 1.37 9.31 -7.40
N GLU A 147 1.80 8.78 -6.26
CA GLU A 147 3.19 8.90 -5.81
C GLU A 147 3.69 7.62 -5.15
N MET A 148 5.01 7.43 -5.23
CA MET A 148 5.74 6.45 -4.44
C MET A 148 6.47 7.19 -3.33
N VAL A 149 5.97 7.07 -2.10
CA VAL A 149 6.59 7.67 -0.90
C VAL A 149 7.32 6.58 -0.14
N GLY A 150 8.64 6.50 -0.35
CA GLY A 150 9.44 5.37 0.09
C GLY A 150 8.98 4.08 -0.62
N ASN A 151 8.50 3.11 0.16
CA ASN A 151 7.94 1.86 -0.35
C ASN A 151 6.41 1.88 -0.45
N ASN A 152 5.75 2.99 -0.12
CA ASN A 152 4.30 3.10 -0.16
C ASN A 152 3.85 3.69 -1.49
N LYS A 153 2.85 3.06 -2.11
CA LYS A 153 2.13 3.67 -3.24
C LYS A 153 0.93 4.43 -2.70
N ILE A 154 0.83 5.70 -3.06
CA ILE A 154 -0.32 6.56 -2.80
C ILE A 154 -1.04 6.77 -4.12
N HIS A 155 -2.35 6.58 -4.13
CA HIS A 155 -3.20 6.94 -5.25
C HIS A 155 -4.51 7.50 -4.70
N ILE A 156 -4.74 8.80 -4.91
CA ILE A 156 -5.93 9.52 -4.45
C ILE A 156 -6.43 10.36 -5.63
N GLU A 157 -7.72 10.28 -5.90
CA GLU A 157 -8.41 11.16 -6.83
C GLU A 157 -9.45 11.94 -6.03
N LEU A 158 -9.45 13.27 -6.14
CA LEU A 158 -10.33 14.13 -5.37
C LEU A 158 -10.81 15.32 -6.19
N THR A 159 -12.08 15.70 -6.00
CA THR A 159 -12.73 16.81 -6.70
C THR A 159 -13.37 17.75 -5.69
N LYS A 160 -13.12 19.06 -5.83
CA LYS A 160 -13.78 20.08 -5.00
C LYS A 160 -15.20 20.30 -5.50
N THR A 161 -16.18 20.34 -4.62
CA THR A 161 -17.58 20.57 -5.00
C THR A 161 -18.38 21.29 -3.91
N THR A 162 -19.65 21.52 -4.18
CA THR A 162 -20.62 22.04 -3.22
C THR A 162 -21.85 21.16 -3.12
N THR A 163 -22.59 21.25 -2.01
CA THR A 163 -23.85 20.53 -1.81
C THR A 163 -24.94 20.91 -2.82
N ASN A 164 -24.84 22.11 -3.40
CA ASN A 164 -25.74 22.55 -4.48
C ASN A 164 -25.44 21.85 -5.82
N ILE A 165 -24.16 21.57 -6.11
CA ILE A 165 -23.74 20.91 -7.35
C ILE A 165 -23.88 19.39 -7.22
N ARG A 166 -23.43 18.84 -6.10
CA ARG A 166 -23.53 17.42 -5.77
C ARG A 166 -24.06 17.32 -4.33
N PRO A 167 -25.36 17.05 -4.13
CA PRO A 167 -25.86 16.73 -2.80
C PRO A 167 -25.18 15.47 -2.27
N THR A 168 -24.79 15.47 -1.00
CA THR A 168 -24.37 14.23 -0.33
C THR A 168 -25.60 13.42 0.06
N VAL A 169 -25.47 12.10 -0.04
CA VAL A 169 -26.46 11.12 0.44
C VAL A 169 -25.90 10.28 1.60
N ASN A 170 -24.67 10.57 2.02
CA ASN A 170 -23.94 9.77 2.98
C ASN A 170 -24.08 10.36 4.38
N GLU A 171 -24.35 9.50 5.36
CA GLU A 171 -24.31 9.89 6.77
C GLU A 171 -22.86 10.00 7.23
N PRO A 172 -22.42 11.15 7.79
CA PRO A 172 -21.03 11.32 8.17
C PRO A 172 -20.61 10.35 9.27
N LYS A 173 -19.44 9.74 9.10
CA LYS A 173 -18.77 9.00 10.19
C LYS A 173 -18.28 9.91 11.29
N TYR A 174 -17.91 11.13 10.94
CA TYR A 174 -17.45 12.17 11.86
C TYR A 174 -18.18 13.47 11.56
N LEU A 175 -18.69 14.14 12.59
CA LEU A 175 -19.31 15.45 12.50
C LEU A 175 -18.74 16.34 13.61
N ASN A 176 -18.19 17.48 13.23
CA ASN A 176 -17.71 18.47 14.17
C ASN A 176 -18.86 19.38 14.60
N LEU A 177 -19.32 19.20 15.84
CA LEU A 177 -20.43 19.94 16.44
C LEU A 177 -20.08 21.38 16.86
N GLN A 178 -18.84 21.81 16.66
CA GLN A 178 -18.37 23.15 17.03
C GLN A 178 -18.50 24.19 15.90
N PHE A 179 -18.99 23.78 14.73
CA PHE A 179 -19.24 24.64 13.57
C PHE A 179 -20.67 25.17 13.52
#